data_AF-J7THJ2-F1
#
_entry.id   AF-J7THJ2-F1
#
_cell.length_a   1.000
_cell.length_b   1.000
_cell.length_c   1.000
_cell.angle_alpha   90.00
_cell.angle_beta   90.00
_cell.angle_gamma   90.00
#
_symmetry.space_group_name_H-M   'P 1'
#
loop_
_entity.id
_entity.type
_entity.pdbx_description
1 polymer ?
#
loop_
_entity_poly.entity_id
_entity_poly.type
_entity_poly.pdbx_seq_one_letter_code
_entity_poly.pdbx_strand_id
1 'polypeptide(L)'
;MTKKTENTITVAQSNKLGLELHDIKTGMQGLRNQANLFMIAKNTGADNGVLRHEMDKFLEHIYDMVEIYSRDLDKIAFYLLECDNPGELRAYEAEERGE
;
A
#
# COMPACT_ATOMS: atom_id res chain seq x y z
N MET A 1 -20.34 -31.13 15.65
CA MET A 1 -19.29 -30.76 14.68
C MET A 1 -19.42 -29.27 14.43
N THR A 2 -18.48 -28.47 14.94
CA THR A 2 -18.33 -27.08 14.48
C THR A 2 -17.96 -27.16 13.00
N LYS A 3 -18.85 -26.72 12.11
CA LYS A 3 -18.51 -26.59 10.69
C LYS A 3 -17.27 -25.70 10.65
N LYS A 4 -16.16 -26.20 10.11
CA LYS A 4 -15.07 -25.31 9.72
C LYS A 4 -15.68 -24.31 8.76
N THR A 5 -15.66 -23.03 9.12
CA THR A 5 -15.91 -21.98 8.16
C THR A 5 -14.80 -22.11 7.12
N GLU A 6 -15.15 -22.57 5.92
CA GLU A 6 -14.19 -22.69 4.82
C GLU A 6 -13.96 -21.28 4.29
N ASN A 7 -12.71 -20.83 4.32
CA ASN A 7 -12.35 -19.56 3.71
C ASN A 7 -12.60 -19.63 2.20
N THR A 8 -13.13 -18.54 1.66
CA THR A 8 -13.52 -18.36 0.27
C THR A 8 -12.34 -17.98 -0.62
N ILE A 9 -11.27 -17.40 -0.06
CA ILE A 9 -10.05 -17.10 -0.80
C ILE A 9 -9.17 -18.34 -0.97
N THR A 10 -8.64 -18.53 -2.18
CA THR A 10 -7.71 -19.60 -2.51
C THR A 10 -6.30 -19.32 -2.00
N VAL A 11 -5.46 -20.36 -1.90
CA VAL A 11 -4.02 -20.21 -1.60
C VAL A 11 -3.34 -19.30 -2.63
N ALA A 12 -3.72 -19.38 -3.90
CA ALA A 12 -3.17 -18.52 -4.95
C ALA A 12 -3.53 -17.04 -4.73
N GLN A 13 -4.78 -16.73 -4.36
CA GLN A 13 -5.20 -15.37 -4.02
C GLN A 13 -4.47 -14.87 -2.76
N SER A 14 -4.37 -15.70 -1.72
CA SER A 14 -3.61 -15.36 -0.51
C SER A 14 -2.15 -15.02 -0.82
N ASN A 15 -1.49 -15.81 -1.68
CA ASN A 15 -0.12 -15.52 -2.12
C ASN A 15 -0.02 -14.20 -2.91
N LYS A 16 -1.01 -13.89 -3.76
CA LYS A 16 -1.06 -12.63 -4.52
C LYS A 16 -1.15 -11.43 -3.57
N LEU A 17 -2.06 -11.48 -2.60
CA LEU A 17 -2.20 -10.44 -1.56
C LEU A 17 -0.91 -10.26 -0.76
N GLY A 18 -0.22 -11.36 -0.46
CA GLY A 18 1.08 -11.33 0.21
C GLY A 18 2.18 -10.64 -0.60
N LEU A 19 2.19 -10.82 -1.93
CA LEU A 19 3.10 -10.13 -2.83
C LEU A 19 2.77 -8.63 -2.92
N GLU A 20 1.49 -8.28 -3.07
CA GLU A 20 1.05 -6.88 -3.09
C GLU A 20 1.43 -6.15 -1.79
N LEU A 21 1.23 -6.80 -0.63
CA LEU A 21 1.66 -6.26 0.66
C LEU A 21 3.19 -6.09 0.75
N HIS A 22 3.95 -7.01 0.16
CA HIS A 22 5.41 -6.91 0.09
C HIS A 22 5.88 -5.72 -0.75
N ASP A 23 5.22 -5.48 -1.89
CA ASP A 23 5.52 -4.36 -2.78
C ASP A 23 5.23 -3.01 -2.10
N ILE A 24 4.08 -2.90 -1.42
CA ILE A 24 3.73 -1.71 -0.62
C ILE A 24 4.78 -1.45 0.46
N LYS A 25 5.19 -2.50 1.19
CA LYS A 25 6.23 -2.39 2.21
C LYS A 25 7.57 -1.91 1.63
N THR A 26 7.98 -2.46 0.49
CA THR A 26 9.22 -2.07 -0.21
C THR A 26 9.15 -0.61 -0.64
N GLY A 27 8.00 -0.19 -1.15
CA GLY A 27 7.68 1.19 -1.47
C GLY A 27 7.83 2.16 -0.31
N MET A 28 7.18 1.86 0.82
CA MET A 28 7.29 2.65 2.05
C MET A 28 8.73 2.75 2.56
N GLN A 29 9.52 1.69 2.42
CA GLN A 29 10.95 1.72 2.75
C GLN A 29 11.73 2.68 1.83
N GLY A 30 11.38 2.73 0.53
CA GLY A 30 11.91 3.70 -0.42
C GLY A 30 11.65 5.14 0.00
N LEU A 31 10.39 5.46 0.32
CA LEU A 31 9.99 6.79 0.81
C LEU A 31 10.75 7.19 2.09
N ARG A 32 10.88 6.25 3.05
CA ARG A 32 11.66 6.48 4.27
C ARG A 32 13.13 6.76 3.98
N ASN A 33 13.73 6.01 3.05
CA ASN A 33 15.13 6.21 2.69
C ASN A 33 15.34 7.58 2.02
N GLN A 34 14.42 8.00 1.17
CA GLN A 34 14.47 9.33 0.56
C GLN A 34 14.32 10.46 1.61
N ALA A 35 13.40 10.32 2.56
CA ALA A 35 13.28 11.25 3.69
C ALA A 35 14.58 11.33 4.53
N ASN A 36 15.24 10.19 4.76
CA ASN A 36 16.52 10.14 5.47
C ASN A 36 17.63 10.90 4.72
N LEU A 37 17.68 10.80 3.38
CA LEU A 37 18.64 11.55 2.57
C LEU A 37 18.44 13.07 2.71
N PHE A 38 17.20 13.55 2.73
CA PHE A 38 16.91 14.97 2.99
C PHE A 38 17.36 15.41 4.38
N MET A 39 17.12 14.59 5.40
CA MET A 39 17.58 14.90 6.76
C MET A 39 19.10 15.00 6.85
N ILE A 40 19.83 14.10 6.16
CA ILE A 40 21.29 14.16 6.07
C ILE A 40 21.72 15.44 5.36
N ALA A 41 21.18 15.71 4.16
CA ALA A 41 21.53 16.88 3.35
C ALA A 41 21.33 18.19 4.13
N LYS A 42 20.20 18.32 4.84
CA LYS A 42 19.92 19.46 5.72
C LYS A 42 20.99 19.63 6.80
N ASN A 43 21.35 18.53 7.48
CA ASN A 43 22.31 18.56 8.58
C ASN A 43 23.74 18.81 8.11
N THR A 44 24.08 18.48 6.86
CA THR A 44 25.40 18.75 6.26
C THR A 44 25.52 20.16 5.65
N GLY A 45 24.49 20.99 5.77
CA GLY A 45 24.51 22.37 5.26
C GLY A 45 24.34 22.48 3.74
N ALA A 46 23.55 21.58 3.14
CA ALA A 46 23.19 21.69 1.73
C ALA A 46 22.52 23.05 1.43
N ASP A 47 22.65 23.52 0.17
CA ASP A 47 22.02 24.76 -0.26
C ASP A 47 20.50 24.71 -0.08
N ASN A 48 19.94 25.76 0.54
CA ASN A 48 18.52 25.81 0.89
C ASN A 48 17.61 25.91 -0.35
N GLY A 49 18.08 26.47 -1.46
CA GLY A 49 17.33 26.54 -2.72
C GLY A 49 17.22 25.17 -3.37
N VAL A 50 18.34 24.44 -3.46
CA VAL A 50 18.39 23.05 -3.95
C VAL A 50 17.55 22.13 -3.06
N LEU A 51 17.69 22.26 -1.73
CA LEU A 51 16.94 21.44 -0.78
C LEU A 51 15.43 21.65 -0.93
N ARG A 52 14.98 22.91 -1.07
CA ARG A 52 13.56 23.22 -1.28
C ARG A 52 13.04 22.59 -2.56
N HIS A 53 13.74 22.77 -3.68
CA HIS A 53 13.33 22.23 -4.98
C HIS A 53 13.17 20.70 -4.98
N GLU A 54 14.13 19.99 -4.36
CA GLU A 54 14.05 18.53 -4.28
C GLU A 54 13.01 18.06 -3.25
N MET A 55 12.77 18.82 -2.17
CA MET A 55 11.67 18.54 -1.24
C MET A 55 10.30 18.70 -1.89
N ASP A 56 10.10 19.70 -2.75
CA ASP A 56 8.81 19.90 -3.44
C ASP A 56 8.47 18.68 -4.32
N LYS A 57 9.43 18.18 -5.11
CA LYS A 57 9.25 16.93 -5.89
C LYS A 57 8.99 15.71 -5.02
N PHE A 58 9.66 15.62 -3.87
CA PHE A 58 9.45 14.51 -2.95
C PHE A 58 8.05 14.54 -2.35
N LEU A 59 7.52 15.71 -2.03
CA LEU A 59 6.15 15.86 -1.54
C LEU A 59 5.11 15.45 -2.59
N GLU A 60 5.30 15.83 -3.86
CA GLU A 60 4.47 15.36 -4.98
C GLU A 60 4.51 13.82 -5.07
N HIS A 61 5.72 13.23 -5.04
CA HIS A 61 5.86 11.78 -5.10
C HIS A 61 5.23 11.06 -3.90
N ILE A 62 5.41 11.57 -2.67
CA ILE A 62 4.76 10.99 -1.48
C ILE A 62 3.25 11.04 -1.62
N TYR A 63 2.70 12.17 -2.07
CA TYR A 63 1.26 12.34 -2.20
C TYR A 63 0.67 11.25 -3.09
N ASP A 64 1.23 11.04 -4.28
CA ASP A 64 0.79 10.02 -5.23
C ASP A 64 0.94 8.60 -4.66
N MET A 65 2.09 8.30 -4.07
CA MET A 65 2.38 6.94 -3.59
C MET A 65 1.58 6.56 -2.34
N VAL A 66 1.32 7.51 -1.44
CA VAL A 66 0.52 7.26 -0.24
C VAL A 66 -0.93 6.95 -0.63
N GLU A 67 -1.50 7.68 -1.58
CA GLU A 67 -2.85 7.39 -2.08
C GLU A 67 -2.95 5.97 -2.66
N ILE A 68 -1.98 5.59 -3.50
CA ILE A 68 -1.91 4.24 -4.09
C ILE A 68 -1.79 3.17 -3.00
N TYR A 69 -0.84 3.33 -2.08
CA TYR A 69 -0.61 2.34 -1.02
C TYR A 69 -1.78 2.24 -0.05
N SER A 70 -2.45 3.34 0.29
CA SER A 70 -3.64 3.30 1.13
C SER A 70 -4.76 2.50 0.47
N ARG A 71 -5.06 2.76 -0.80
CA ARG A 71 -6.08 2.00 -1.54
C ARG A 71 -5.74 0.51 -1.63
N ASP A 72 -4.49 0.18 -1.95
CA ASP A 72 -4.07 -1.21 -2.11
C ASP A 72 -4.06 -1.95 -0.75
N LEU A 73 -3.70 -1.27 0.35
CA LEU A 73 -3.82 -1.81 1.70
C LEU A 73 -5.27 -2.05 2.12
N ASP A 74 -6.18 -1.12 1.82
CA ASP A 74 -7.60 -1.27 2.13
C ASP A 74 -8.19 -2.47 1.39
N LYS A 75 -7.83 -2.65 0.12
CA LYS A 75 -8.19 -3.82 -0.68
C LYS A 75 -7.69 -5.12 -0.05
N ILE A 76 -6.41 -5.18 0.31
CA ILE A 76 -5.84 -6.37 0.95
C ILE A 76 -6.54 -6.66 2.27
N ALA A 77 -6.78 -5.62 3.09
CA ALA A 77 -7.48 -5.76 4.36
C ALA A 77 -8.89 -6.32 4.16
N PHE A 78 -9.65 -5.79 3.19
CA PHE A 78 -10.99 -6.28 2.87
C PHE A 78 -10.98 -7.77 2.50
N TYR A 79 -10.12 -8.17 1.57
CA TYR A 79 -10.01 -9.59 1.16
C TYR A 79 -9.65 -10.53 2.31
N LEU A 80 -8.85 -10.07 3.28
CA LEU A 80 -8.44 -10.87 4.43
C LEU A 80 -9.52 -10.90 5.53
N LEU A 81 -10.26 -9.81 5.74
CA LEU A 81 -11.32 -9.73 6.73
C LEU A 81 -12.58 -10.48 6.29
N GLU A 82 -12.97 -10.34 5.03
CA GLU A 82 -14.15 -11.02 4.45
C GLU A 82 -13.79 -12.38 3.82
N CYS A 83 -12.65 -12.96 4.23
CA CYS A 83 -12.12 -14.18 3.62
C CYS A 83 -12.97 -15.43 3.85
N ASP A 84 -14.05 -15.36 4.64
CA ASP A 84 -15.04 -16.41 4.86
C ASP A 84 -16.45 -16.00 4.40
N ASN A 85 -16.59 -14.83 3.77
CA ASN A 85 -17.84 -14.23 3.35
C ASN A 85 -17.89 -14.05 1.81
N PRO A 86 -18.41 -15.04 1.06
CA PRO A 86 -18.40 -14.99 -0.40
C PRO A 86 -19.41 -14.00 -0.98
N GLY A 87 -20.34 -13.50 -0.17
CA GLY A 87 -21.29 -12.46 -0.58
C GLY A 87 -20.58 -11.12 -0.69
N GLU A 88 -19.93 -10.71 0.39
CA GLU A 88 -19.21 -9.43 0.48
C GLU A 88 -18.04 -9.36 -0.52
N LEU A 89 -17.25 -10.43 -0.66
CA LEU A 89 -16.18 -10.45 -1.66
C LEU A 89 -16.69 -10.26 -3.09
N ARG A 90 -17.83 -10.85 -3.45
CA ARG A 90 -18.40 -10.68 -4.79
C ARG A 90 -18.98 -9.29 -5.00
N ALA A 91 -19.60 -8.71 -3.96
CA ALA A 91 -20.12 -7.35 -4.01
C ALA A 91 -18.96 -6.35 -4.23
N TYR A 92 -17.87 -6.51 -3.46
CA TYR A 92 -16.67 -5.70 -3.62
C TYR A 92 -16.01 -5.85 -5.00
N GLU A 93 -15.92 -7.08 -5.52
CA GLU A 93 -15.36 -7.31 -6.86
C GLU A 93 -16.21 -6.71 -7.99
N ALA A 94 -17.53 -6.63 -7.82
CA ALA A 94 -18.42 -5.96 -8.77
C ALA A 94 -18.26 -4.43 -8.70
N GLU A 95 -18.19 -3.87 -7.49
CA GLU A 95 -17.94 -2.45 -7.27
C GLU A 95 -16.60 -2.00 -7.89
N GLU A 96 -15.53 -2.78 -7.69
CA GLU A 96 -14.21 -2.52 -8.30
C GLU A 96 -14.22 -2.57 -9.84
N ARG A 97 -15.18 -3.29 -10.45
CA ARG A 97 -15.36 -3.38 -11.91
C ARG A 97 -16.29 -2.30 -12.48
N GLY A 98 -16.98 -1.56 -11.63
CA GLY A 98 -17.99 -0.57 -12.03
C GLY A 98 -19.28 -1.19 -12.60
N GLU A 99 -19.60 -2.41 -12.17
CA GLU A 99 -20.84 -3.15 -12.50
C GLU A 99 -21.96 -2.86 -11.48
#